data_AF-A0A1J4VVT1-F1
#
_entry.id   AF-A0A1J4VVT1-F1
#
_cell.length_a   1.000
_cell.length_b   1.000
_cell.length_c   1.000
_cell.angle_alpha   90.00
_cell.angle_beta   90.00
_cell.angle_gamma   90.00
#
_symmetry.space_group_name_H-M   'P 1'
#
loop_
_entity.id
_entity.type
_entity.pdbx_description
1 polymer ?
#
loop_
_entity_poly.entity_id
_entity_poly.type
_entity_poly.pdbx_seq_one_letter_code
_entity_poly.pdbx_strand_id
1 'polypeptide(L)'
;MFLHSVAPKELIQADYEVLSSYEHLDTTRDIEDLLFIQSLEGRAHNGSGVFDKKTYVNTSIDDVVRALDRDADEIKHKRQAIIDDMVDFVEAAMNGGKRDKLLNAKGDPILGIRFFHDRRVNPRDILRGLYLGGLRDNPDIRKKAEKIYQTKIGGGRCYIIDVKTMLDMKLDGELLAHDAYEDKIDEFQKKGLIVGTEGAADPKTQRYFYIRHRLGPGQSDDAAFIMAGILYNVDVALGVFLADAIDTLEKYAPIYKDQDGALSFLIGRGFKDLQISMEDVYELSSLAAIPVLEEHMIPDSSLRYLLAIDQRSQSCAFKTHLDFIEGRPVAALPVSFRRILSTQFYEYINRRLMNVQKLERFVAPNLTIQALEQLAVEVAKKDFCTMSKDATVAEVVKKFKETKCETVIIQDKNNKVIGTINPLDLLRPMDDRTDRGNGGHHA
;
A
#
# COMPACT_ATOMS: atom_id res chain seq x y z
N MET A 1 14.51 -8.32 20.93
CA MET A 1 13.97 -8.58 22.28
C MET A 1 12.75 -7.69 22.41
N PHE A 2 11.55 -8.27 22.53
CA PHE A 2 10.33 -7.48 22.65
C PHE A 2 10.25 -6.84 24.02
N LEU A 3 10.19 -5.51 24.06
CA LEU A 3 9.87 -4.79 25.28
C LEU A 3 8.36 -4.52 25.23
N HIS A 4 7.62 -5.13 26.14
CA HIS A 4 6.18 -4.88 26.35
C HIS A 4 5.91 -3.48 26.94
N SER A 5 6.73 -2.48 26.58
CA SER A 5 6.74 -1.16 27.16
C SER A 5 6.62 -0.09 26.08
N VAL A 6 6.21 1.10 26.51
CA VAL A 6 6.30 2.33 25.72
C VAL A 6 7.78 2.70 25.54
N ALA A 7 8.14 3.27 24.39
CA ALA A 7 9.49 3.72 24.13
C ALA A 7 9.88 4.91 25.03
N PRO A 8 11.13 4.97 25.52
CA PRO A 8 11.64 6.12 26.27
C PRO A 8 11.54 7.42 25.48
N LYS A 9 11.22 8.51 26.18
CA LYS A 9 11.08 9.86 25.61
C LYS A 9 12.31 10.27 24.80
N GLU A 10 13.50 10.03 25.33
CA GLU A 10 14.77 10.43 24.72
C GLU A 10 15.02 9.70 23.40
N LEU A 11 14.58 8.44 23.28
CA LEU A 11 14.72 7.69 22.02
C LEU A 11 13.73 8.18 20.97
N ILE A 12 12.50 8.51 21.35
CA ILE A 12 11.51 9.09 20.44
C ILE A 12 11.99 10.44 19.91
N GLN A 13 12.49 11.31 20.79
CA GLN A 13 13.03 12.62 20.41
C GLN A 13 14.23 12.48 19.47
N ALA A 14 15.18 11.61 19.79
CA ALA A 14 16.34 11.36 18.94
C ALA A 14 15.96 10.79 17.56
N ASP A 15 14.99 9.87 17.49
CA ASP A 15 14.54 9.32 16.20
C ASP A 15 13.79 10.36 15.36
N TYR A 16 13.02 11.26 15.99
CA TYR A 16 12.38 12.39 15.31
C TYR A 16 13.42 13.35 14.72
N GLU A 17 14.43 13.76 15.49
CA GLU A 17 15.52 14.64 15.03
C GLU A 17 16.25 14.02 13.83
N VAL A 18 16.56 12.73 13.92
CA VAL A 18 17.19 12.00 12.82
C VAL A 18 16.26 11.98 11.61
N LEU A 19 15.02 11.51 11.74
CA LEU A 19 14.06 11.40 10.63
C LEU A 19 13.84 12.76 9.92
N SER A 20 13.55 13.81 10.68
CA SER A 20 13.28 15.15 10.17
C SER A 20 14.50 15.85 9.56
N SER A 21 15.72 15.40 9.89
CA SER A 21 16.96 15.99 9.34
C SER A 21 17.31 15.54 7.92
N TYR A 22 16.86 14.34 7.50
CA TYR A 22 17.26 13.77 6.21
C TYR A 22 16.08 13.46 5.29
N GLU A 23 14.88 13.30 5.83
CA GLU A 23 13.69 12.96 5.04
C GLU A 23 12.83 14.20 4.83
N HIS A 24 12.39 14.38 3.58
CA HIS A 24 11.46 15.43 3.20
C HIS A 24 10.33 14.83 2.38
N LEU A 25 9.12 15.32 2.61
CA LEU A 25 7.91 14.87 1.97
C LEU A 25 7.42 15.92 0.96
N ASP A 26 6.74 15.48 -0.10
CA ASP A 26 6.14 16.34 -1.12
C ASP A 26 4.83 16.99 -0.62
N THR A 27 4.95 17.73 0.49
CA THR A 27 3.86 18.42 1.19
C THR A 27 4.42 19.64 1.95
N THR A 28 3.56 20.36 2.66
CA THR A 28 3.97 21.44 3.58
C THR A 28 4.62 20.87 4.85
N ARG A 29 5.49 21.66 5.48
CA ARG A 29 6.17 21.28 6.74
C ARG A 29 5.22 20.90 7.87
N ASP A 30 4.09 21.59 7.98
CA ASP A 30 3.11 21.32 9.04
C ASP A 30 2.49 19.93 8.88
N ILE A 31 2.25 19.48 7.65
CA ILE A 31 1.68 18.16 7.37
C ILE A 31 2.76 17.09 7.43
N GLU A 32 3.97 17.38 6.93
CA GLU A 32 5.15 16.51 7.09
C GLU A 32 5.36 16.14 8.56
N ASP A 33 5.29 17.13 9.44
CA ASP A 33 5.43 16.95 10.87
C ASP A 33 4.37 16.00 11.47
N LEU A 34 3.11 16.12 11.04
CA LEU A 34 2.02 15.22 11.46
C LEU A 34 2.25 13.77 10.99
N LEU A 35 2.81 13.57 9.80
CA LEU A 35 3.13 12.24 9.25
C LEU A 35 4.35 11.61 9.91
N PHE A 36 5.34 12.42 10.32
CA PHE A 36 6.48 11.96 11.10
C PHE A 36 6.08 11.46 12.48
N ILE A 37 5.19 12.17 13.18
CA ILE A 37 4.63 11.71 14.48
C ILE A 37 4.11 10.27 14.38
N GLN A 38 3.26 9.99 13.39
CA GLN A 38 2.71 8.64 13.21
C GLN A 38 3.78 7.62 12.81
N SER A 39 4.77 8.05 12.04
CA SER A 39 5.85 7.15 11.61
C SER A 39 6.74 6.70 12.76
N LEU A 40 6.90 7.51 13.80
CA LEU A 40 7.68 7.16 14.98
C LEU A 40 7.06 6.00 15.78
N GLU A 41 5.73 5.93 15.86
CA GLU A 41 5.03 4.78 16.46
C GLU A 41 5.42 3.48 15.74
N GLY A 42 5.23 3.45 14.41
CA GLY A 42 5.58 2.28 13.62
C GLY A 42 7.07 1.94 13.68
N ARG A 43 7.96 2.94 13.75
CA ARG A 43 9.41 2.71 13.90
C ARG A 43 9.76 2.15 15.28
N ALA A 44 9.09 2.60 16.34
CA ALA A 44 9.25 2.07 17.69
C ALA A 44 8.76 0.61 17.78
N HIS A 45 7.61 0.29 17.18
CA HIS A 45 7.08 -1.08 17.12
C HIS A 45 8.04 -2.03 16.40
N ASN A 46 8.61 -1.59 15.29
CA ASN A 46 9.50 -2.41 14.46
C ASN A 46 10.98 -2.34 14.87
N GLY A 47 11.34 -1.55 15.89
CA GLY A 47 12.73 -1.33 16.30
C GLY A 47 13.61 -0.75 15.18
N SER A 48 13.04 0.09 14.33
CA SER A 48 13.73 0.75 13.22
C SER A 48 14.43 2.05 13.68
N GLY A 49 15.35 2.60 12.88
CA GLY A 49 15.95 3.89 13.22
C GLY A 49 16.81 3.84 14.49
N VAL A 50 16.66 4.84 15.36
CA VAL A 50 17.41 4.97 16.62
C VAL A 50 17.04 3.88 17.64
N PHE A 51 15.92 3.17 17.45
CA PHE A 51 15.50 2.09 18.34
C PHE A 51 16.38 0.81 18.24
N ASP A 52 17.23 0.69 17.22
CA ASP A 52 18.28 -0.34 17.08
C ASP A 52 17.79 -1.78 17.41
N LYS A 53 16.76 -2.22 16.69
CA LYS A 53 16.12 -3.55 16.82
C LYS A 53 15.46 -3.83 18.18
N LYS A 54 15.35 -2.83 19.06
CA LYS A 54 14.51 -2.90 20.26
C LYS A 54 13.10 -2.50 19.89
N THR A 55 12.14 -3.38 20.13
CA THR A 55 10.74 -3.18 19.77
C THR A 55 9.94 -2.74 20.99
N TYR A 56 9.17 -1.66 20.83
CA TYR A 56 8.35 -1.04 21.88
C TYR A 56 6.88 -1.06 21.48
N VAL A 57 6.30 -2.26 21.41
CA VAL A 57 5.03 -2.58 20.74
C VAL A 57 3.79 -1.94 21.37
N ASN A 58 3.95 -1.35 22.57
CA ASN A 58 2.88 -0.63 23.28
C ASN A 58 3.00 0.89 23.15
N THR A 59 3.98 1.42 22.40
CA THR A 59 4.08 2.85 22.11
C THR A 59 2.89 3.27 21.26
N SER A 60 2.18 4.33 21.62
CA SER A 60 1.09 4.89 20.80
C SER A 60 1.47 6.24 20.21
N ILE A 61 0.70 6.72 19.23
CA ILE A 61 0.84 8.10 18.72
C ILE A 61 0.75 9.13 19.85
N ASP A 62 -0.10 8.90 20.86
CA ASP A 62 -0.22 9.80 22.03
C ASP A 62 1.08 9.88 22.84
N ASP A 63 1.75 8.74 23.03
CA ASP A 63 3.03 8.69 23.73
C ASP A 63 4.12 9.42 22.94
N VAL A 64 4.11 9.29 21.61
CA VAL A 64 5.02 10.04 20.71
C VAL A 64 4.78 11.55 20.83
N VAL A 65 3.53 12.00 20.73
CA VAL A 65 3.18 13.42 20.82
C VAL A 65 3.65 14.03 22.14
N ARG A 66 3.40 13.34 23.26
CA ARG A 66 3.87 13.77 24.58
C ARG A 66 5.38 13.74 24.72
N ALA A 67 6.05 12.74 24.15
CA ALA A 67 7.51 12.66 24.17
C ALA A 67 8.16 13.80 23.38
N LEU A 68 7.52 14.30 22.33
CA LEU A 68 7.95 15.46 21.57
C LEU A 68 7.56 16.81 22.21
N ASP A 69 7.00 16.79 23.43
CA ASP A 69 6.55 17.97 24.17
C ASP A 69 5.51 18.82 23.39
N ARG A 70 4.60 18.13 22.69
CA ARG A 70 3.53 18.75 21.90
C ARG A 70 2.17 18.62 22.58
N ASP A 71 1.26 19.52 22.22
CA ASP A 71 -0.13 19.47 22.67
C ASP A 71 -0.92 18.41 21.89
N ALA A 72 -1.43 17.41 22.62
CA ALA A 72 -2.18 16.30 22.04
C ALA A 72 -3.48 16.73 21.36
N ASP A 73 -4.21 17.67 21.95
CA ASP A 73 -5.47 18.13 21.41
C ASP A 73 -5.21 18.99 20.15
N GLU A 74 -4.16 19.80 20.15
CA GLU A 74 -3.73 20.56 18.97
C GLU A 74 -3.40 19.62 17.79
N ILE A 75 -2.60 18.56 18.02
CA ILE A 75 -2.24 17.61 16.96
C ILE A 75 -3.48 16.88 16.43
N LYS A 76 -4.37 16.41 17.31
CA LYS A 76 -5.63 15.76 16.92
C LYS A 76 -6.49 16.69 16.07
N HIS A 77 -6.66 17.95 16.49
CA HIS A 77 -7.44 18.93 15.74
C HIS A 77 -6.83 19.30 14.40
N LYS A 78 -5.49 19.41 14.30
CA LYS A 78 -4.80 19.63 13.02
C LYS A 78 -5.05 18.48 12.04
N ARG A 79 -4.98 17.23 12.51
CA ARG A 79 -5.27 16.05 11.67
C ARG A 79 -6.73 16.02 11.24
N GLN A 80 -7.65 16.31 12.16
CA GLN A 80 -9.09 16.39 11.83
C GLN A 80 -9.38 17.50 10.82
N ALA A 81 -8.74 18.67 10.93
CA ALA A 81 -8.96 19.77 9.98
C ALA A 81 -8.60 19.38 8.53
N ILE A 82 -7.58 18.54 8.33
CA ILE A 82 -7.22 18.03 7.01
C ILE A 82 -8.28 17.05 6.47
N ILE A 83 -8.83 16.20 7.34
CA ILE A 83 -9.95 15.31 6.99
C ILE A 83 -11.18 16.15 6.64
N ASP A 84 -11.48 17.17 7.43
CA ASP A 84 -12.62 18.08 7.22
C ASP A 84 -12.50 18.81 5.87
N ASP A 85 -11.30 19.23 5.46
CA ASP A 85 -11.04 19.80 4.13
C ASP A 85 -11.42 18.82 2.99
N MET A 86 -11.18 17.52 3.17
CA MET A 86 -11.59 16.48 2.20
C MET A 86 -13.09 16.23 2.23
N VAL A 87 -13.70 16.21 3.42
CA VAL A 87 -15.16 16.07 3.58
C VAL A 87 -15.88 17.24 2.91
N ASP A 88 -15.42 18.47 3.12
CA ASP A 88 -15.95 19.68 2.47
C ASP A 88 -15.83 19.60 0.94
N PHE A 89 -14.73 19.06 0.41
CA PHE A 89 -14.62 18.78 -1.03
C PHE A 89 -15.69 17.78 -1.50
N VAL A 90 -15.88 16.67 -0.77
CA VAL A 90 -16.88 15.64 -1.10
C VAL A 90 -18.29 16.20 -1.09
N GLU A 91 -18.67 16.93 -0.04
CA GLU A 91 -19.99 17.53 0.07
C GLU A 91 -20.25 18.53 -1.07
N ALA A 92 -19.26 19.37 -1.39
CA ALA A 92 -19.38 20.28 -2.52
C ALA A 92 -19.53 19.52 -3.85
N ALA A 93 -18.74 18.48 -4.10
CA ALA A 93 -18.81 17.68 -5.32
C ALA A 93 -20.15 16.94 -5.46
N MET A 94 -20.65 16.34 -4.37
CA MET A 94 -21.94 15.64 -4.36
C MET A 94 -23.11 16.59 -4.64
N ASN A 95 -23.02 17.83 -4.18
CA ASN A 95 -24.03 18.86 -4.40
C ASN A 95 -23.91 19.57 -5.77
N GLY A 96 -23.08 19.07 -6.68
CA GLY A 96 -22.88 19.63 -8.02
C GLY A 96 -22.03 20.90 -8.05
N GLY A 97 -21.30 21.19 -6.97
CA GLY A 97 -20.33 22.25 -6.89
C GLY A 97 -19.19 22.04 -7.90
N LYS A 98 -18.77 23.11 -8.56
CA LYS A 98 -17.66 23.09 -9.52
C LYS A 98 -16.32 23.18 -8.80
N ARG A 99 -15.92 22.13 -8.07
CA ARG A 99 -14.56 22.01 -7.50
C ARG A 99 -13.66 21.21 -8.42
N ASP A 100 -13.21 21.83 -9.51
CA ASP A 100 -12.35 21.15 -10.49
C ASP A 100 -10.89 21.02 -10.06
N LYS A 101 -10.57 21.24 -8.78
CA LYS A 101 -9.24 21.06 -8.17
C LYS A 101 -9.37 20.56 -6.74
N LEU A 102 -8.37 19.81 -6.28
CA LEU A 102 -8.29 19.28 -4.90
C LEU A 102 -7.74 20.36 -3.93
N LEU A 103 -8.53 21.41 -3.75
CA LEU A 103 -8.25 22.53 -2.86
C LEU A 103 -9.28 22.58 -1.73
N ASN A 104 -8.86 23.08 -0.57
CA ASN A 104 -9.77 23.40 0.52
C ASN A 104 -10.53 24.71 0.27
N ALA A 105 -11.43 25.07 1.19
CA ALA A 105 -12.24 26.29 1.09
C ALA A 105 -11.42 27.59 1.04
N LYS A 106 -10.15 27.58 1.48
CA LYS A 106 -9.24 28.73 1.42
C LYS A 106 -8.48 28.82 0.10
N GLY A 107 -8.59 27.80 -0.76
CA GLY A 107 -7.83 27.69 -2.00
C GLY A 107 -6.45 27.05 -1.84
N ASP A 108 -6.13 26.52 -0.65
CA ASP A 108 -4.89 25.80 -0.41
C ASP A 108 -5.00 24.34 -0.85
N PRO A 109 -3.92 23.72 -1.36
CA PRO A 109 -3.92 22.31 -1.71
C PRO A 109 -4.25 21.39 -0.54
N ILE A 110 -5.18 20.46 -0.74
CA ILE A 110 -5.44 19.38 0.22
C ILE A 110 -4.14 18.62 0.47
N LEU A 111 -3.89 18.24 1.73
CA LEU A 111 -2.64 17.63 2.18
C LEU A 111 -1.39 18.48 1.89
N GLY A 112 -1.51 19.77 1.54
CA GLY A 112 -0.36 20.62 1.20
C GLY A 112 0.40 20.15 -0.04
N ILE A 113 -0.15 19.23 -0.84
CA ILE A 113 0.51 18.65 -2.00
C ILE A 113 0.44 19.64 -3.15
N ARG A 114 1.57 20.27 -3.50
CA ARG A 114 1.64 21.33 -4.50
C ARG A 114 1.06 20.94 -5.86
N PHE A 115 1.16 19.66 -6.23
CA PHE A 115 0.58 19.13 -7.47
C PHE A 115 -0.93 19.39 -7.61
N PHE A 116 -1.68 19.42 -6.50
CA PHE A 116 -3.12 19.71 -6.52
C PHE A 116 -3.46 21.17 -6.83
N HIS A 117 -2.50 22.09 -6.71
CA HIS A 117 -2.73 23.49 -7.03
C HIS A 117 -3.09 23.71 -8.50
N ASP A 118 -2.37 23.05 -9.40
CA ASP A 118 -2.45 23.31 -10.84
C ASP A 118 -3.24 22.23 -11.58
N ARG A 119 -3.37 21.04 -11.00
CA ARG A 119 -4.09 19.94 -11.61
C ARG A 119 -5.59 20.14 -11.54
N ARG A 120 -6.22 20.12 -12.72
CA ARG A 120 -7.67 19.96 -12.82
C ARG A 120 -8.06 18.49 -12.65
N VAL A 121 -9.18 18.26 -11.98
CA VAL A 121 -9.75 16.94 -11.73
C VAL A 121 -11.24 16.91 -12.06
N ASN A 122 -11.75 15.73 -12.38
CA ASN A 122 -13.18 15.45 -12.41
C ASN A 122 -13.67 15.10 -10.99
N PRO A 123 -14.51 15.93 -10.34
CA PRO A 123 -14.97 15.67 -8.98
C PRO A 123 -15.69 14.34 -8.84
N ARG A 124 -16.42 13.91 -9.88
CA ARG A 124 -17.16 12.65 -9.87
C ARG A 124 -16.22 11.45 -9.80
N ASP A 125 -15.08 11.54 -10.47
CA ASP A 125 -14.08 10.48 -10.46
C ASP A 125 -13.30 10.48 -9.13
N ILE A 126 -13.08 11.63 -8.50
CA ILE A 126 -12.59 11.68 -7.11
C ILE A 126 -13.57 10.95 -6.16
N LEU A 127 -14.88 11.21 -6.26
CA LEU A 127 -15.89 10.55 -5.43
C LEU A 127 -15.91 9.03 -5.64
N ARG A 128 -15.76 8.58 -6.89
CA ARG A 128 -15.59 7.17 -7.24
C ARG A 128 -14.38 6.55 -6.54
N GLY A 129 -13.24 7.24 -6.58
CA GLY A 129 -12.02 6.79 -5.94
C GLY A 129 -12.16 6.70 -4.42
N LEU A 130 -12.72 7.72 -3.79
CA LEU A 130 -12.97 7.74 -2.34
C LEU A 130 -13.88 6.58 -1.91
N TYR A 131 -14.96 6.34 -2.65
CA TYR A 131 -15.87 5.21 -2.40
C TYR A 131 -15.16 3.85 -2.52
N LEU A 132 -14.35 3.67 -3.57
CA LEU A 132 -13.59 2.44 -3.77
C LEU A 132 -12.55 2.23 -2.67
N GLY A 133 -11.80 3.30 -2.36
CA GLY A 133 -10.74 3.31 -1.36
C GLY A 133 -11.27 2.98 0.03
N GLY A 134 -12.20 3.78 0.57
CA GLY A 134 -12.64 3.59 1.95
C GLY A 134 -13.47 2.33 2.19
N LEU A 135 -14.06 1.72 1.16
CA LEU A 135 -14.68 0.40 1.32
C LEU A 135 -13.70 -0.76 1.31
N ARG A 136 -12.51 -0.62 0.70
CA ARG A 136 -11.61 -1.76 0.48
C ARG A 136 -11.05 -2.31 1.79
N ASP A 137 -10.84 -1.43 2.77
CA ASP A 137 -10.20 -1.76 4.05
C ASP A 137 -11.16 -2.38 5.06
N ASN A 138 -12.46 -2.39 4.73
CA ASN A 138 -13.47 -3.07 5.52
C ASN A 138 -13.25 -4.61 5.54
N PRO A 139 -13.15 -5.24 6.73
CA PRO A 139 -12.92 -6.69 6.84
C PRO A 139 -13.96 -7.57 6.13
N ASP A 140 -15.23 -7.16 6.11
CA ASP A 140 -16.31 -7.90 5.45
C ASP A 140 -16.16 -7.86 3.93
N ILE A 141 -15.71 -6.72 3.39
CA ILE A 141 -15.39 -6.55 1.97
C ILE A 141 -14.21 -7.44 1.59
N ARG A 142 -13.12 -7.42 2.37
CA ARG A 142 -11.95 -8.30 2.16
C ARG A 142 -12.35 -9.78 2.17
N LYS A 143 -13.18 -10.20 3.15
CA LYS A 143 -13.70 -11.57 3.26
C LYS A 143 -14.55 -11.97 2.06
N LYS A 144 -15.37 -11.06 1.54
CA LYS A 144 -16.18 -11.31 0.36
C LYS A 144 -15.34 -11.38 -0.91
N ALA A 145 -14.36 -10.49 -1.08
CA ALA A 145 -13.41 -10.50 -2.19
C ALA A 145 -12.59 -11.80 -2.21
N GLU A 146 -12.09 -12.24 -1.06
CA GLU A 146 -11.39 -13.53 -0.91
C GLU A 146 -12.26 -14.70 -1.40
N LYS A 147 -13.54 -14.73 -1.03
CA LYS A 147 -14.46 -15.79 -1.47
C LYS A 147 -14.68 -15.79 -2.98
N ILE A 148 -14.75 -14.61 -3.60
CA ILE A 148 -15.00 -14.47 -5.04
C ILE A 148 -13.75 -14.82 -5.86
N TYR A 149 -12.60 -14.26 -5.47
CA TYR A 149 -11.37 -14.32 -6.24
C TYR A 149 -10.35 -15.34 -5.72
N GLN A 150 -10.70 -16.12 -4.69
CA GLN A 150 -9.86 -17.17 -4.11
C GLN A 150 -8.47 -16.68 -3.70
N THR A 151 -8.40 -15.43 -3.21
CA THR A 151 -7.16 -14.78 -2.77
C THR A 151 -7.22 -14.55 -1.26
N LYS A 152 -6.24 -15.03 -0.51
CA LYS A 152 -6.19 -14.87 0.94
C LYS A 152 -5.89 -13.41 1.30
N ILE A 153 -6.80 -12.75 2.02
CA ILE A 153 -6.62 -11.35 2.44
C ILE A 153 -6.72 -11.25 3.96
N GLY A 154 -5.61 -10.89 4.59
CA GLY A 154 -5.57 -10.56 6.01
C GLY A 154 -6.23 -9.21 6.29
N GLY A 155 -6.68 -9.03 7.52
CA GLY A 155 -7.33 -7.78 7.90
C GLY A 155 -7.83 -7.80 9.34
N GLY A 156 -8.28 -6.64 9.77
CA GLY A 156 -8.68 -6.37 11.14
C GLY A 156 -9.32 -4.99 11.21
N ARG A 157 -9.52 -4.51 12.42
CA ARG A 157 -10.14 -3.20 12.66
C ARG A 157 -9.50 -2.55 13.87
N CYS A 158 -9.50 -1.23 13.90
CA CYS A 158 -9.13 -0.46 15.08
C CYS A 158 -10.29 -0.36 16.08
N TYR A 159 -9.98 -0.56 17.36
CA TYR A 159 -10.92 -0.49 18.47
C TYR A 159 -10.39 0.44 19.56
N ILE A 160 -11.28 1.04 20.32
CA ILE A 160 -10.90 1.66 21.59
C ILE A 160 -10.75 0.52 22.60
N ILE A 161 -9.52 0.32 23.09
CA ILE A 161 -9.18 -0.72 24.04
C ILE A 161 -8.80 -0.15 25.41
N ASP A 162 -9.04 -0.91 26.48
CA ASP A 162 -8.50 -0.64 27.82
C ASP A 162 -7.13 -1.32 27.99
N VAL A 163 -6.09 -0.50 28.20
CA VAL A 163 -4.69 -0.96 28.26
C VAL A 163 -4.44 -1.85 29.47
N LYS A 164 -5.10 -1.58 30.60
CA LYS A 164 -4.93 -2.39 31.80
C LYS A 164 -5.50 -3.79 31.58
N THR A 165 -6.70 -3.86 31.03
CA THR A 165 -7.36 -5.13 30.67
C THR A 165 -6.55 -5.92 29.66
N MET A 166 -5.95 -5.26 28.66
CA MET A 166 -5.04 -5.89 27.70
C MET A 166 -3.88 -6.60 28.41
N LEU A 167 -3.20 -5.90 29.33
CA LEU A 167 -2.08 -6.45 30.09
C LEU A 167 -2.52 -7.55 31.07
N ASP A 168 -3.66 -7.39 31.74
CA ASP A 168 -4.24 -8.39 32.65
C ASP A 168 -4.60 -9.69 31.90
N MET A 169 -5.00 -9.56 30.62
CA MET A 169 -5.23 -10.68 29.70
C MET A 169 -3.95 -11.27 29.11
N LYS A 170 -2.77 -10.77 29.48
CA LYS A 170 -1.45 -11.14 28.93
C LYS A 170 -1.37 -10.93 27.41
N LEU A 171 -2.05 -9.90 26.93
CA LEU A 171 -1.98 -9.42 25.55
C LEU A 171 -1.10 -8.18 25.49
N ASP A 172 -0.63 -7.89 24.29
CA ASP A 172 0.08 -6.66 23.95
C ASP A 172 -0.21 -6.27 22.50
N GLY A 173 0.38 -5.16 22.05
CA GLY A 173 0.19 -4.69 20.69
C GLY A 173 0.67 -5.66 19.61
N GLU A 174 1.73 -6.43 19.89
CA GLU A 174 2.28 -7.41 18.94
C GLU A 174 1.30 -8.55 18.72
N LEU A 175 0.82 -9.15 19.82
CA LEU A 175 -0.14 -10.24 19.79
C LEU A 175 -1.42 -9.80 19.10
N LEU A 176 -1.97 -8.64 19.46
CA LEU A 176 -3.21 -8.13 18.86
C LEU A 176 -3.10 -7.83 17.36
N ALA A 177 -1.94 -7.39 16.88
CA ALA A 177 -1.73 -7.03 15.48
C ALA A 177 -1.40 -8.23 14.55
N HIS A 178 -0.88 -9.32 15.11
CA HIS A 178 -0.33 -10.43 14.32
C HIS A 178 -1.06 -11.77 14.43
N ASP A 179 -1.80 -12.02 15.52
CA ASP A 179 -2.61 -13.24 15.66
C ASP A 179 -4.05 -13.05 15.12
N ALA A 180 -4.77 -14.14 14.85
CA ALA A 180 -6.18 -14.05 14.46
C ALA A 180 -7.11 -14.02 15.68
N TYR A 181 -7.98 -13.02 15.74
CA TYR A 181 -8.97 -12.82 16.81
C TYR A 181 -10.41 -12.67 16.33
N GLU A 182 -10.74 -13.01 15.07
CA GLU A 182 -12.12 -12.89 14.53
C GLU A 182 -13.15 -13.56 15.46
N ASP A 183 -12.81 -14.72 16.05
CA ASP A 183 -13.67 -15.49 16.96
C ASP A 183 -13.67 -15.00 18.41
N LYS A 184 -12.76 -14.07 18.77
CA LYS A 184 -12.57 -13.56 20.13
C LYS A 184 -13.09 -12.14 20.34
N ILE A 185 -13.56 -11.45 19.30
CA ILE A 185 -14.06 -10.06 19.41
C ILE A 185 -15.17 -9.94 20.47
N ASP A 186 -16.16 -10.83 20.46
CA ASP A 186 -17.25 -10.83 21.45
C ASP A 186 -16.74 -11.07 22.89
N GLU A 187 -15.72 -11.92 23.04
CA GLU A 187 -15.07 -12.17 24.33
C GLU A 187 -14.33 -10.93 24.82
N PHE A 188 -13.58 -10.27 23.93
CA PHE A 188 -12.84 -9.05 24.23
C PHE A 188 -13.76 -7.92 24.66
N GLN A 189 -14.94 -7.78 24.04
CA GLN A 189 -15.97 -6.84 24.49
C GLN A 189 -16.50 -7.19 25.88
N LYS A 190 -16.86 -8.46 26.12
CA LYS A 190 -17.39 -8.92 27.42
C LYS A 190 -16.39 -8.76 28.57
N LYS A 191 -15.10 -8.95 28.29
CA LYS A 191 -14.02 -8.77 29.27
C LYS A 191 -13.63 -7.32 29.50
N GLY A 192 -14.17 -6.39 28.71
CA GLY A 192 -13.84 -4.97 28.80
C GLY A 192 -12.51 -4.61 28.14
N LEU A 193 -11.90 -5.51 27.35
CA LEU A 193 -10.74 -5.16 26.54
C LEU A 193 -11.15 -4.16 25.46
N ILE A 194 -12.19 -4.48 24.69
CA ILE A 194 -12.78 -3.54 23.72
C ILE A 194 -13.87 -2.77 24.45
N VAL A 195 -13.64 -1.46 24.65
CA VAL A 195 -14.58 -0.56 25.33
C VAL A 195 -15.44 0.24 24.35
N GLY A 196 -15.03 0.29 23.08
CA GLY A 196 -15.79 0.91 22.00
C GLY A 196 -15.18 0.61 20.64
N THR A 197 -15.99 0.75 19.58
CA THR A 197 -15.51 0.74 18.19
C THR A 197 -15.22 2.16 17.68
N GLU A 198 -15.90 3.14 18.27
CA GLU A 198 -15.81 4.56 17.93
C GLU A 198 -16.02 5.41 19.19
N GLY A 199 -15.57 6.65 19.17
CA GLY A 199 -15.80 7.64 20.22
C GLY A 199 -14.52 8.32 20.72
N ALA A 200 -14.67 9.08 21.80
CA ALA A 200 -13.53 9.63 22.54
C ALA A 200 -12.93 8.54 23.44
N ALA A 201 -11.61 8.43 23.48
CA ALA A 201 -10.91 7.54 24.40
C ALA A 201 -10.38 8.34 25.61
N ASP A 202 -10.43 7.74 26.81
CA ASP A 202 -9.67 8.24 27.96
C ASP A 202 -8.16 8.10 27.68
N PRO A 203 -7.42 9.20 27.52
CA PRO A 203 -6.02 9.13 27.14
C PRO A 203 -5.11 8.53 28.24
N LYS A 204 -5.63 8.31 29.46
CA LYS A 204 -4.87 7.67 30.55
C LYS A 204 -4.93 6.15 30.50
N THR A 205 -6.07 5.59 30.13
CA THR A 205 -6.37 4.15 30.28
C THR A 205 -6.70 3.49 28.95
N GLN A 206 -7.12 4.26 27.95
CA GLN A 206 -7.61 3.75 26.68
C GLN A 206 -6.72 4.15 25.51
N ARG A 207 -6.70 3.31 24.48
CA ARG A 207 -5.96 3.51 23.23
C ARG A 207 -6.81 3.09 22.04
N TYR A 208 -6.66 3.76 20.91
CA TYR A 208 -7.21 3.29 19.64
C TYR A 208 -6.20 2.35 19.00
N PHE A 209 -6.55 1.07 18.88
CA PHE A 209 -5.59 0.02 18.59
C PHE A 209 -6.13 -0.99 17.58
N TYR A 210 -5.29 -1.37 16.62
CA TYR A 210 -5.63 -2.36 15.61
C TYR A 210 -5.66 -3.77 16.19
N ILE A 211 -6.77 -4.48 16.00
CA ILE A 211 -6.90 -5.90 16.31
C ILE A 211 -7.09 -6.67 15.01
N ARG A 212 -6.18 -7.61 14.77
CA ARG A 212 -6.18 -8.48 13.61
C ARG A 212 -7.29 -9.52 13.73
N HIS A 213 -8.22 -9.50 12.79
CA HIS A 213 -9.28 -10.50 12.75
C HIS A 213 -8.77 -11.78 12.07
N ARG A 214 -8.14 -11.63 10.90
CA ARG A 214 -7.77 -12.74 10.00
C ARG A 214 -6.30 -12.67 9.59
N LEU A 215 -5.63 -13.83 9.62
CA LEU A 215 -4.25 -13.99 9.14
C LEU A 215 -4.17 -13.97 7.62
N GLY A 216 -3.05 -13.49 7.12
CA GLY A 216 -2.75 -13.37 5.69
C GLY A 216 -2.07 -12.04 5.39
N PRO A 217 -1.44 -11.90 4.21
CA PRO A 217 -0.95 -10.61 3.77
C PRO A 217 -2.09 -9.60 3.68
N GLY A 218 -1.77 -8.33 3.88
CA GLY A 218 -2.74 -7.24 3.73
C GLY A 218 -3.03 -6.93 2.26
N GLN A 219 -3.46 -5.70 2.02
CA GLN A 219 -3.59 -5.13 0.70
C GLN A 219 -2.56 -4.01 0.58
N SER A 220 -1.99 -3.86 -0.61
CA SER A 220 -1.04 -2.79 -0.91
C SER A 220 -1.78 -1.51 -1.26
N ASP A 221 -1.47 -0.43 -0.55
CA ASP A 221 -2.00 0.91 -0.85
C ASP A 221 -1.50 1.41 -2.21
N ASP A 222 -0.22 1.16 -2.55
CA ASP A 222 0.35 1.48 -3.85
C ASP A 222 -0.37 0.73 -4.99
N ALA A 223 -0.70 -0.54 -4.78
CA ALA A 223 -1.40 -1.35 -5.79
C ALA A 223 -2.86 -0.88 -5.95
N ALA A 224 -3.55 -0.55 -4.86
CA ALA A 224 -4.90 0.00 -4.93
C ALA A 224 -4.91 1.32 -5.72
N PHE A 225 -3.96 2.21 -5.43
CA PHE A 225 -3.82 3.49 -6.12
C PHE A 225 -3.62 3.30 -7.63
N ILE A 226 -2.66 2.48 -8.04
CA ILE A 226 -2.35 2.23 -9.45
C ILE A 226 -3.49 1.50 -10.17
N MET A 227 -4.04 0.44 -9.56
CA MET A 227 -5.10 -0.35 -10.18
C MET A 227 -6.36 0.49 -10.40
N ALA A 228 -6.72 1.36 -9.46
CA ALA A 228 -7.81 2.31 -9.68
C ALA A 228 -7.53 3.26 -10.85
N GLY A 229 -6.29 3.74 -10.97
CA GLY A 229 -5.85 4.57 -12.09
C GLY A 229 -5.97 3.90 -13.45
N ILE A 230 -5.56 2.63 -13.54
CA ILE A 230 -5.56 1.87 -14.79
C ILE A 230 -6.98 1.40 -15.18
N LEU A 231 -7.78 0.97 -14.20
CA LEU A 231 -9.14 0.48 -14.45
C LEU A 231 -10.13 1.59 -14.81
N TYR A 232 -9.90 2.80 -14.31
CA TYR A 232 -10.83 3.92 -14.47
C TYR A 232 -10.13 5.12 -15.08
N ASN A 233 -9.42 5.89 -14.25
CA ASN A 233 -8.55 6.99 -14.65
C ASN A 233 -7.79 7.51 -13.42
N VAL A 234 -6.83 8.39 -13.69
CA VAL A 234 -6.00 9.07 -12.70
C VAL A 234 -6.78 9.83 -11.61
N ASP A 235 -7.97 10.38 -11.89
CA ASP A 235 -8.76 11.08 -10.87
C ASP A 235 -9.41 10.08 -9.89
N VAL A 236 -9.84 8.92 -10.37
CA VAL A 236 -10.25 7.81 -9.48
C VAL A 236 -9.08 7.34 -8.62
N ALA A 237 -7.87 7.26 -9.19
CA ALA A 237 -6.67 6.96 -8.42
C ALA A 237 -6.46 7.99 -7.29
N LEU A 238 -6.57 9.29 -7.60
CA LEU A 238 -6.44 10.35 -6.60
C LEU A 238 -7.49 10.23 -5.49
N GLY A 239 -8.73 9.84 -5.80
CA GLY A 239 -9.74 9.55 -4.78
C GLY A 239 -9.36 8.38 -3.86
N VAL A 240 -8.77 7.30 -4.40
CA VAL A 240 -8.27 6.18 -3.58
C VAL A 240 -7.12 6.62 -2.68
N PHE A 241 -6.20 7.43 -3.21
CA PHE A 241 -5.12 8.03 -2.42
C PHE A 241 -5.65 8.91 -1.27
N LEU A 242 -6.69 9.71 -1.52
CA LEU A 242 -7.31 10.52 -0.46
C LEU A 242 -7.99 9.66 0.61
N ALA A 243 -8.60 8.53 0.25
CA ALA A 243 -9.17 7.60 1.23
C ALA A 243 -8.10 7.05 2.18
N ASP A 244 -6.98 6.56 1.64
CA ASP A 244 -5.83 6.11 2.43
C ASP A 244 -5.25 7.23 3.33
N ALA A 245 -5.24 8.47 2.82
CA ALA A 245 -4.83 9.61 3.61
C ALA A 245 -5.77 9.87 4.79
N ILE A 246 -7.08 9.66 4.64
CA ILE A 246 -8.04 9.77 5.73
C ILE A 246 -7.81 8.64 6.76
N ASP A 247 -7.70 7.37 6.34
CA ASP A 247 -7.38 6.22 7.24
C ASP A 247 -6.08 6.46 8.01
N THR A 248 -5.08 7.05 7.34
CA THR A 248 -3.84 7.45 7.99
C THR A 248 -4.11 8.50 9.06
N LEU A 249 -4.80 9.60 8.73
CA LEU A 249 -5.00 10.75 9.61
C LEU A 249 -5.90 10.43 10.81
N GLU A 250 -6.96 9.65 10.64
CA GLU A 250 -7.97 9.36 11.66
C GLU A 250 -7.48 8.51 12.83
N LYS A 251 -6.39 7.75 12.64
CA LYS A 251 -5.72 6.96 13.69
C LYS A 251 -5.34 7.78 14.91
N TYR A 252 -5.24 9.11 14.78
CA TYR A 252 -5.05 10.04 15.90
C TYR A 252 -5.87 11.33 15.71
N ALA A 253 -7.19 11.22 15.93
CA ALA A 253 -8.16 12.31 15.85
C ALA A 253 -8.88 12.54 17.20
N PRO A 254 -9.65 13.65 17.36
CA PRO A 254 -10.41 13.90 18.59
C PRO A 254 -11.46 12.82 18.89
N ILE A 255 -12.08 12.29 17.83
CA ILE A 255 -13.04 11.19 17.88
C ILE A 255 -12.50 10.07 16.98
N TYR A 256 -12.23 8.92 17.58
CA TYR A 256 -11.82 7.74 16.82
C TYR A 256 -13.02 7.12 16.14
N LYS A 257 -12.94 6.93 14.83
CA LYS A 257 -13.93 6.23 14.01
C LYS A 257 -13.34 5.96 12.63
N ASP A 258 -13.95 5.05 11.89
CA ASP A 258 -13.68 4.72 10.48
C ASP A 258 -14.26 5.84 9.57
N GLN A 259 -13.53 6.93 9.38
CA GLN A 259 -14.00 8.14 8.70
C GLN A 259 -14.01 7.97 7.18
N ASP A 260 -13.03 7.29 6.60
CA ASP A 260 -12.96 7.01 5.16
C ASP A 260 -14.05 6.01 4.73
N GLY A 261 -14.31 4.98 5.54
CA GLY A 261 -15.45 4.08 5.36
C GLY A 261 -16.79 4.81 5.53
N ALA A 262 -16.94 5.65 6.56
CA ALA A 262 -18.14 6.47 6.74
C ALA A 262 -18.39 7.42 5.57
N LEU A 263 -17.33 8.05 5.05
CA LEU A 263 -17.39 8.93 3.88
C LEU A 263 -17.77 8.14 2.62
N SER A 264 -17.26 6.93 2.46
CA SER A 264 -17.65 6.02 1.37
C SER A 264 -19.14 5.66 1.44
N PHE A 265 -19.68 5.37 2.62
CA PHE A 265 -21.12 5.13 2.79
C PHE A 265 -21.96 6.39 2.48
N LEU A 266 -21.48 7.57 2.86
CA LEU A 266 -22.14 8.84 2.52
C LEU A 266 -22.20 9.02 1.00
N ILE A 267 -21.08 8.84 0.30
CA ILE A 267 -20.99 8.94 -1.15
C ILE A 267 -21.93 7.94 -1.82
N GLY A 268 -21.89 6.66 -1.42
CA GLY A 268 -22.73 5.61 -2.01
C GLY A 268 -24.23 5.85 -1.84
N ARG A 269 -24.64 6.51 -0.75
CA ARG A 269 -26.05 6.87 -0.50
C ARG A 269 -26.48 8.15 -1.20
N GLY A 270 -25.62 9.16 -1.23
CA GLY A 270 -25.95 10.50 -1.70
C GLY A 270 -25.68 10.75 -3.18
N PHE A 271 -24.70 10.05 -3.79
CA PHE A 271 -24.28 10.30 -5.16
C PHE A 271 -24.75 9.19 -6.11
N LYS A 272 -25.91 9.40 -6.73
CA LYS A 272 -26.60 8.39 -7.57
C LYS A 272 -25.88 8.05 -8.88
N ASP A 273 -25.00 8.92 -9.37
CA ASP A 273 -24.28 8.74 -10.65
C ASP A 273 -22.84 8.21 -10.44
N LEU A 274 -22.63 7.46 -9.35
CA LEU A 274 -21.32 6.88 -9.05
C LEU A 274 -20.86 5.92 -10.15
N GLN A 275 -21.78 5.19 -10.79
CA GLN A 275 -21.47 4.18 -11.83
C GLN A 275 -20.41 3.17 -11.38
N ILE A 276 -20.36 2.89 -10.07
CA ILE A 276 -19.54 1.87 -9.44
C ILE A 276 -20.46 0.94 -8.66
N SER A 277 -20.25 -0.34 -8.85
CA SER A 277 -20.93 -1.45 -8.22
C SER A 277 -20.09 -2.04 -7.07
N MET A 278 -20.70 -2.91 -6.27
CA MET A 278 -19.93 -3.67 -5.27
C MET A 278 -18.95 -4.67 -5.90
N GLU A 279 -19.20 -5.15 -7.11
CA GLU A 279 -18.27 -6.03 -7.82
C GLU A 279 -16.94 -5.30 -8.07
N ASP A 280 -17.01 -4.02 -8.39
CA ASP A 280 -15.85 -3.15 -8.60
C ASP A 280 -15.01 -3.00 -7.33
N VAL A 281 -15.69 -2.88 -6.17
CA VAL A 281 -15.03 -2.82 -4.85
C VAL A 281 -14.32 -4.14 -4.55
N TYR A 282 -14.98 -5.28 -4.78
CA TYR A 282 -14.36 -6.60 -4.56
C TYR A 282 -13.20 -6.87 -5.52
N GLU A 283 -13.31 -6.44 -6.78
CA GLU A 283 -12.26 -6.56 -7.78
C GLU A 283 -11.04 -5.73 -7.41
N LEU A 284 -11.21 -4.46 -7.05
CA LEU A 284 -10.11 -3.61 -6.58
C LEU A 284 -9.48 -4.21 -5.32
N SER A 285 -10.32 -4.69 -4.38
CA SER A 285 -9.84 -5.32 -3.15
C SER A 285 -8.96 -6.54 -3.46
N SER A 286 -9.40 -7.40 -4.38
CA SER A 286 -8.62 -8.52 -4.87
C SER A 286 -7.33 -8.09 -5.58
N LEU A 287 -7.37 -7.07 -6.45
CA LEU A 287 -6.19 -6.61 -7.18
C LEU A 287 -5.12 -5.97 -6.30
N ALA A 288 -5.55 -5.30 -5.23
CA ALA A 288 -4.65 -4.73 -4.23
C ALA A 288 -4.11 -5.79 -3.25
N ALA A 289 -4.73 -6.97 -3.13
CA ALA A 289 -4.32 -7.99 -2.17
C ALA A 289 -2.91 -8.51 -2.44
N ILE A 290 -2.06 -8.54 -1.42
CA ILE A 290 -0.69 -9.05 -1.53
C ILE A 290 -0.76 -10.59 -1.55
N PRO A 291 -0.31 -11.28 -2.62
CA PRO A 291 -0.31 -12.75 -2.63
C PRO A 291 0.65 -13.31 -1.59
N VAL A 292 0.28 -14.45 -1.02
CA VAL A 292 1.16 -15.20 -0.11
C VAL A 292 2.47 -15.53 -0.83
N LEU A 293 3.60 -15.34 -0.15
CA LEU A 293 4.98 -15.49 -0.66
C LEU A 293 5.48 -14.37 -1.59
N GLU A 294 4.62 -13.49 -2.10
CA GLU A 294 5.01 -12.37 -2.97
C GLU A 294 5.16 -11.03 -2.22
N GLU A 295 5.07 -11.03 -0.88
CA GLU A 295 5.13 -9.80 -0.07
C GLU A 295 6.44 -9.01 -0.26
N HIS A 296 7.53 -9.67 -0.67
CA HIS A 296 8.81 -9.04 -0.92
C HIS A 296 8.89 -8.29 -2.25
N MET A 297 7.89 -8.45 -3.13
CA MET A 297 7.83 -7.80 -4.45
C MET A 297 6.81 -6.68 -4.53
N ILE A 298 5.95 -6.55 -3.52
CA ILE A 298 4.81 -5.63 -3.55
C ILE A 298 4.97 -4.61 -2.43
N PRO A 299 5.14 -3.32 -2.75
CA PRO A 299 5.23 -2.28 -1.75
C PRO A 299 3.89 -2.13 -1.02
N ASP A 300 3.98 -1.73 0.23
CA ASP A 300 2.85 -1.32 1.04
C ASP A 300 3.27 -0.06 1.78
N SER A 301 3.10 1.07 1.09
CA SER A 301 3.59 2.37 1.50
C SER A 301 2.56 3.06 2.37
N SER A 302 2.95 3.44 3.59
CA SER A 302 2.20 4.46 4.33
C SER A 302 2.21 5.80 3.58
N LEU A 303 1.28 6.69 3.91
CA LEU A 303 1.22 8.04 3.34
C LEU A 303 2.58 8.78 3.40
N ARG A 304 3.37 8.59 4.46
CA ARG A 304 4.75 9.13 4.53
C ARG A 304 5.60 8.63 3.37
N TYR A 305 5.65 7.32 3.14
CA TYR A 305 6.48 6.75 2.08
C TYR A 305 5.97 7.10 0.68
N LEU A 306 4.65 7.25 0.50
CA LEU A 306 4.10 7.75 -0.76
C LEU A 306 4.60 9.16 -1.09
N LEU A 307 4.72 10.02 -0.07
CA LEU A 307 5.14 11.41 -0.23
C LEU A 307 6.64 11.64 -0.08
N ALA A 308 7.42 10.67 0.42
CA ALA A 308 8.85 10.82 0.66
C ALA A 308 9.61 11.10 -0.63
N ILE A 309 10.39 12.18 -0.63
CA ILE A 309 11.22 12.61 -1.75
C ILE A 309 12.51 11.80 -1.75
N ASP A 310 12.70 11.00 -2.79
CA ASP A 310 13.96 10.32 -3.05
C ASP A 310 15.01 11.34 -3.54
N GLN A 311 16.12 11.45 -2.80
CA GLN A 311 17.16 12.45 -3.06
C GLN A 311 17.82 12.30 -4.43
N ARG A 312 17.82 11.10 -5.02
CA ARG A 312 18.46 10.83 -6.30
C ARG A 312 17.57 11.26 -7.47
N SER A 313 16.29 10.90 -7.44
CA SER A 313 15.34 11.18 -8.50
C SER A 313 14.62 12.52 -8.34
N GLN A 314 14.68 13.12 -7.13
CA GLN A 314 13.89 14.32 -6.75
C GLN A 314 12.39 14.12 -7.00
N SER A 315 11.93 12.87 -6.87
CA SER A 315 10.54 12.44 -7.02
C SER A 315 10.12 11.63 -5.79
N CYS A 316 8.83 11.40 -5.64
CA CYS A 316 8.26 10.51 -4.62
C CYS A 316 7.43 9.41 -5.29
N ALA A 317 7.09 8.37 -4.53
CA ALA A 317 6.30 7.24 -5.05
C ALA A 317 4.93 7.70 -5.58
N PHE A 318 4.26 8.63 -4.90
CA PHE A 318 3.00 9.24 -5.36
C PHE A 318 3.10 9.80 -6.79
N LYS A 319 4.10 10.65 -7.06
CA LYS A 319 4.34 11.22 -8.40
C LYS A 319 4.67 10.15 -9.43
N THR A 320 5.53 9.20 -9.09
CA THR A 320 5.95 8.15 -10.02
C THR A 320 4.80 7.18 -10.34
N HIS A 321 3.91 6.90 -9.39
CA HIS A 321 2.68 6.14 -9.64
C HIS A 321 1.72 6.88 -10.57
N LEU A 322 1.55 8.20 -10.39
CA LEU A 322 0.76 9.02 -11.30
C LEU A 322 1.34 9.02 -12.72
N ASP A 323 2.65 9.19 -12.85
CA ASP A 323 3.34 9.13 -14.13
C ASP A 323 3.11 7.77 -14.80
N PHE A 324 3.19 6.67 -14.03
CA PHE A 324 2.90 5.32 -14.53
C PHE A 324 1.46 5.19 -15.05
N ILE A 325 0.47 5.61 -14.27
CA ILE A 325 -0.96 5.57 -14.64
C ILE A 325 -1.20 6.35 -15.95
N GLU A 326 -0.56 7.51 -16.09
CA GLU A 326 -0.71 8.40 -17.25
C GLU A 326 0.18 8.02 -18.44
N GLY A 327 0.92 6.90 -18.36
CA GLY A 327 1.81 6.45 -19.44
C GLY A 327 3.02 7.35 -19.67
N ARG A 328 3.37 8.18 -18.68
CA ARG A 328 4.55 9.06 -18.72
C ARG A 328 5.80 8.29 -18.29
N PRO A 329 7.01 8.73 -18.71
CA PRO A 329 8.26 8.11 -18.27
C PRO A 329 8.37 8.12 -16.74
N VAL A 330 8.71 6.96 -16.16
CA VAL A 330 8.82 6.78 -14.71
C VAL A 330 10.28 6.78 -14.26
N ALA A 331 10.54 7.40 -13.12
CA ALA A 331 11.83 7.27 -12.43
C ALA A 331 11.90 5.92 -11.70
N ALA A 332 13.01 5.21 -11.85
CA ALA A 332 13.30 4.03 -11.05
C ALA A 332 13.71 4.47 -9.64
N LEU A 333 12.84 4.28 -8.65
CA LEU A 333 13.09 4.66 -7.26
C LEU A 333 12.62 3.57 -6.29
N PRO A 334 13.24 3.45 -5.11
CA PRO A 334 12.80 2.53 -4.07
C PRO A 334 11.50 3.02 -3.42
N VAL A 335 10.48 2.17 -3.40
CA VAL A 335 9.15 2.43 -2.85
C VAL A 335 8.95 1.65 -1.55
N SER A 336 8.21 2.25 -0.61
CA SER A 336 7.91 1.73 0.75
C SER A 336 9.13 1.52 1.65
N PHE A 337 8.89 1.12 2.90
CA PHE A 337 9.94 0.67 3.83
C PHE A 337 10.78 -0.48 3.26
N ARG A 338 10.16 -1.36 2.45
CA ARG A 338 10.84 -2.53 1.86
C ARG A 338 11.78 -2.16 0.70
N ARG A 339 11.77 -0.89 0.26
CA ARG A 339 12.63 -0.34 -0.81
C ARG A 339 12.53 -1.13 -2.12
N ILE A 340 11.33 -1.58 -2.46
CA ILE A 340 11.07 -2.30 -3.72
C ILE A 340 11.19 -1.32 -4.87
N LEU A 341 11.89 -1.68 -5.93
CA LEU A 341 12.08 -0.76 -7.05
C LEU A 341 10.76 -0.54 -7.81
N SER A 342 10.40 0.71 -8.07
CA SER A 342 9.15 1.07 -8.77
C SER A 342 8.95 0.31 -10.09
N THR A 343 10.01 0.10 -10.86
CA THR A 343 9.93 -0.65 -12.13
C THR A 343 9.59 -2.12 -11.93
N GLN A 344 10.14 -2.78 -10.92
CA GLN A 344 9.80 -4.17 -10.57
C GLN A 344 8.33 -4.27 -10.14
N PHE A 345 7.88 -3.29 -9.38
CA PHE A 345 6.48 -3.22 -8.98
C PHE A 345 5.55 -3.00 -10.17
N TYR A 346 5.91 -2.17 -11.15
CA TYR A 346 5.08 -1.95 -12.34
C TYR A 346 5.03 -3.18 -13.27
N GLU A 347 6.11 -3.94 -13.38
CA GLU A 347 6.09 -5.26 -14.04
C GLU A 347 5.09 -6.20 -13.36
N TYR A 348 5.08 -6.20 -12.03
CA TYR A 348 4.11 -6.95 -11.24
C TYR A 348 2.67 -6.51 -11.51
N ILE A 349 2.38 -5.21 -11.51
CA ILE A 349 1.06 -4.66 -11.83
C ILE A 349 0.59 -5.11 -13.21
N ASN A 350 1.45 -4.97 -14.23
CA ASN A 350 1.14 -5.37 -15.60
C ASN A 350 0.82 -6.87 -15.72
N ARG A 351 1.58 -7.73 -15.03
CA ARG A 351 1.31 -9.17 -14.98
C ARG A 351 -0.06 -9.46 -14.34
N ARG A 352 -0.39 -8.76 -13.25
CA ARG A 352 -1.65 -8.98 -12.54
C ARG A 352 -2.85 -8.54 -13.36
N LEU A 353 -2.70 -7.45 -14.12
CA LEU A 353 -3.71 -6.94 -15.03
C LEU A 353 -4.11 -7.96 -16.09
N MET A 354 -3.18 -8.73 -16.68
CA MET A 354 -3.49 -9.73 -17.71
C MET A 354 -4.58 -10.75 -17.32
N ASN A 355 -4.87 -10.92 -16.03
CA ASN A 355 -5.89 -11.83 -15.51
C ASN A 355 -7.24 -11.15 -15.21
N VAL A 356 -7.41 -9.87 -15.55
CA VAL A 356 -8.61 -9.08 -15.23
C VAL A 356 -9.63 -9.15 -16.36
N GLN A 357 -10.83 -9.67 -16.07
CA GLN A 357 -11.95 -9.79 -17.02
C GLN A 357 -12.39 -8.45 -17.61
N LYS A 358 -12.19 -7.33 -16.90
CA LYS A 358 -12.52 -5.99 -17.39
C LYS A 358 -11.60 -5.44 -18.47
N LEU A 359 -10.40 -5.98 -18.69
CA LEU A 359 -9.58 -5.52 -19.83
C LEU A 359 -10.25 -5.78 -21.18
N GLU A 360 -11.17 -6.75 -21.26
CA GLU A 360 -11.99 -6.98 -22.45
C GLU A 360 -13.09 -5.92 -22.63
N ARG A 361 -13.54 -5.28 -21.53
CA ARG A 361 -14.55 -4.20 -21.56
C ARG A 361 -13.93 -2.80 -21.66
N PHE A 362 -12.71 -2.65 -21.15
CA PHE A 362 -11.90 -1.46 -21.23
C PHE A 362 -10.75 -1.74 -22.19
N VAL A 363 -10.99 -1.52 -23.49
CA VAL A 363 -9.88 -1.24 -24.41
C VAL A 363 -9.05 -0.14 -23.75
N ALA A 364 -7.88 -0.53 -23.26
CA ALA A 364 -7.02 0.24 -22.38
C ALA A 364 -6.85 1.68 -22.88
N PRO A 365 -7.04 2.73 -22.06
CA PRO A 365 -6.89 4.10 -22.53
C PRO A 365 -5.47 4.50 -22.96
N ASN A 366 -4.43 3.68 -22.71
CA ASN A 366 -3.03 4.07 -22.95
C ASN A 366 -2.17 3.07 -23.74
N LEU A 367 -2.72 1.96 -24.26
CA LEU A 367 -2.13 1.37 -25.45
C LEU A 367 -2.73 2.16 -26.61
N THR A 368 -2.02 3.16 -27.13
CA THR A 368 -2.40 3.83 -28.37
C THR A 368 -2.90 2.76 -29.33
N ILE A 369 -4.13 2.88 -29.82
CA ILE A 369 -4.79 1.88 -30.69
C ILE A 369 -3.88 1.46 -31.85
N GLN A 370 -2.98 2.36 -32.30
CA GLN A 370 -1.89 2.06 -33.23
C GLN A 370 -0.96 0.89 -32.82
N ALA A 371 -0.64 0.72 -31.53
CA ALA A 371 0.25 -0.35 -31.04
C ALA A 371 -0.42 -1.73 -30.96
N LEU A 372 -1.77 -1.76 -30.90
CA LEU A 372 -2.54 -3.02 -30.98
C LEU A 372 -2.81 -3.43 -32.44
N GLU A 373 -2.79 -2.48 -33.37
CA GLU A 373 -2.82 -2.72 -34.82
C GLU A 373 -1.44 -2.96 -35.43
N GLN A 374 -0.35 -2.71 -34.69
CA GLN A 374 1.01 -3.05 -35.10
C GLN A 374 1.10 -4.55 -35.34
N LEU A 375 1.73 -4.92 -36.45
CA LEU A 375 1.98 -6.32 -36.74
C LEU A 375 2.83 -6.89 -35.60
N ALA A 376 2.54 -8.12 -35.15
CA ALA A 376 3.30 -8.75 -34.07
C ALA A 376 4.83 -8.74 -34.31
N VAL A 377 5.28 -8.68 -35.57
CA VAL A 377 6.69 -8.56 -35.97
C VAL A 377 7.31 -7.19 -35.65
N GLU A 378 6.52 -6.14 -35.52
CA GLU A 378 6.95 -4.76 -35.24
C GLU A 378 7.16 -4.53 -33.73
N VAL A 379 6.43 -5.27 -32.89
CA VAL A 379 6.56 -5.26 -31.42
C VAL A 379 7.35 -6.45 -30.87
N ALA A 380 7.62 -7.46 -31.68
CA ALA A 380 8.43 -8.61 -31.29
C ALA A 380 9.82 -8.14 -30.86
N LYS A 381 10.15 -8.34 -29.57
CA LYS A 381 11.51 -8.16 -29.06
C LYS A 381 12.47 -8.95 -29.96
N LYS A 382 13.49 -8.29 -30.52
CA LYS A 382 14.52 -8.91 -31.36
C LYS A 382 15.70 -9.46 -30.55
N ASP A 383 15.64 -9.32 -29.23
CA ASP A 383 16.72 -9.71 -28.31
C ASP A 383 16.61 -11.19 -27.91
N PHE A 384 16.34 -12.04 -28.90
CA PHE A 384 16.39 -13.49 -28.75
C PHE A 384 17.44 -14.10 -29.66
N CYS A 385 17.87 -15.28 -29.30
CA CYS A 385 18.89 -16.05 -30.00
C CYS A 385 18.37 -17.47 -30.19
N THR A 386 18.56 -18.09 -31.35
CA THR A 386 18.12 -19.47 -31.60
C THR A 386 19.25 -20.47 -31.37
N MET A 387 18.90 -21.66 -30.89
CA MET A 387 19.83 -22.78 -30.68
C MET A 387 19.18 -24.12 -31.02
N SER A 388 20.01 -25.11 -31.39
CA SER A 388 19.54 -26.49 -31.62
C SER A 388 19.05 -27.12 -30.31
N LYS A 389 18.06 -28.01 -30.41
CA LYS A 389 17.62 -28.88 -29.31
C LYS A 389 18.70 -29.77 -28.72
N ASP A 390 19.76 -30.01 -29.48
CA ASP A 390 20.91 -30.81 -29.04
C ASP A 390 21.97 -29.95 -28.31
N ALA A 391 21.71 -28.64 -28.14
CA ALA A 391 22.60 -27.74 -27.40
C ALA A 391 22.63 -28.04 -25.90
N THR A 392 23.82 -28.03 -25.34
CA THR A 392 24.05 -28.21 -23.91
C THR A 392 23.76 -26.94 -23.13
N VAL A 393 23.47 -27.08 -21.83
CA VAL A 393 23.26 -25.94 -20.91
C VAL A 393 24.46 -24.98 -20.90
N ALA A 394 25.68 -25.51 -21.01
CA ALA A 394 26.90 -24.70 -21.07
C ALA A 394 26.96 -23.81 -22.31
N GLU A 395 26.52 -24.33 -23.46
CA GLU A 395 26.42 -23.56 -24.71
C GLU A 395 25.32 -22.49 -24.62
N VAL A 396 24.21 -22.78 -23.95
CA VAL A 396 23.14 -21.81 -23.67
C VAL A 396 23.65 -20.66 -22.77
N VAL A 397 24.37 -20.97 -21.68
CA VAL A 397 25.01 -19.97 -20.80
C VAL A 397 26.01 -19.13 -21.57
N LYS A 398 26.87 -19.77 -22.37
CA LYS A 398 27.85 -19.09 -23.22
C LYS A 398 27.15 -18.15 -24.20
N LYS A 399 26.04 -18.60 -24.81
CA LYS A 399 25.24 -17.80 -25.73
C LYS A 399 24.69 -16.54 -25.05
N PHE A 400 24.11 -16.66 -23.86
CA PHE A 400 23.64 -15.52 -23.08
C PHE A 400 24.75 -14.49 -22.81
N LYS A 401 25.96 -14.95 -22.47
CA LYS A 401 27.12 -14.06 -22.23
C LYS A 401 27.58 -13.34 -23.49
N GLU A 402 27.55 -14.02 -24.63
CA GLU A 402 28.05 -13.47 -25.90
C GLU A 402 27.07 -12.50 -26.55
N THR A 403 25.78 -12.83 -26.57
CA THR A 403 24.79 -12.07 -27.34
C THR A 403 23.96 -11.10 -26.50
N LYS A 404 24.02 -11.20 -25.16
CA LYS A 404 23.15 -10.45 -24.24
C LYS A 404 21.65 -10.60 -24.54
N CYS A 405 21.23 -11.70 -25.18
CA CYS A 405 19.81 -11.98 -25.43
C CYS A 405 19.07 -12.22 -24.10
N GLU A 406 17.80 -11.83 -24.02
CA GLU A 406 16.96 -12.11 -22.84
C GLU A 406 16.33 -13.51 -22.91
N THR A 407 16.26 -14.10 -24.10
CA THR A 407 15.64 -15.42 -24.32
C THR A 407 16.39 -16.20 -25.40
N VAL A 408 16.63 -17.49 -25.13
CA VAL A 408 17.10 -18.46 -26.13
C VAL A 408 15.91 -19.29 -26.60
N ILE A 409 15.67 -19.34 -27.91
CA ILE A 409 14.66 -20.18 -28.53
C ILE A 409 15.30 -21.50 -28.96
N ILE A 410 14.77 -22.62 -28.47
CA ILE A 410 15.27 -23.96 -28.82
C ILE A 410 14.46 -24.50 -30.00
N GLN A 411 15.17 -24.92 -31.05
CA GLN A 411 14.59 -25.38 -32.30
C GLN A 411 15.05 -26.82 -32.65
N ASP A 412 14.17 -27.59 -33.28
CA ASP A 412 14.55 -28.87 -33.88
C ASP A 412 15.24 -28.70 -35.25
N LYS A 413 15.62 -29.82 -35.88
CA LYS A 413 16.27 -29.85 -37.20
C LYS A 413 15.43 -29.27 -38.35
N ASN A 414 14.13 -29.06 -38.15
CA ASN A 414 13.20 -28.46 -39.11
C ASN A 414 12.88 -26.99 -38.77
N ASN A 415 13.67 -26.36 -37.89
CA ASN A 415 13.44 -25.02 -37.33
C ASN A 415 12.14 -24.87 -36.55
N LYS A 416 11.50 -25.98 -36.13
CA LYS A 416 10.31 -25.93 -35.29
C LYS A 416 10.72 -25.56 -33.87
N VAL A 417 10.11 -24.53 -33.31
CA VAL A 417 10.30 -24.15 -31.90
C VAL A 417 9.78 -25.26 -31.00
N ILE A 418 10.64 -25.76 -30.11
CA ILE A 418 10.28 -26.79 -29.13
C ILE A 418 10.30 -26.28 -27.69
N GLY A 419 10.87 -25.09 -27.45
CA GLY A 419 10.90 -24.48 -26.13
C GLY A 419 11.66 -23.16 -26.11
N THR A 420 11.65 -22.51 -24.95
CA THR A 420 12.45 -21.31 -24.66
C THR A 420 13.19 -21.49 -23.35
N ILE A 421 14.34 -20.83 -23.21
CA ILE A 421 15.13 -20.78 -21.98
C ILE A 421 15.43 -19.31 -21.71
N ASN A 422 15.21 -18.86 -20.48
CA ASN A 422 15.64 -17.54 -19.98
C ASN A 422 16.79 -17.71 -18.95
N PRO A 423 17.51 -16.63 -18.60
CA PRO A 423 18.61 -16.72 -17.64
C PRO A 423 18.23 -17.24 -16.24
N LEU A 424 16.97 -17.04 -15.80
CA LEU A 424 16.48 -17.50 -14.49
C LEU A 424 16.28 -19.02 -14.46
N ASP A 425 15.90 -19.63 -15.58
CA ASP A 425 15.75 -21.09 -15.70
C ASP A 425 17.07 -21.83 -15.44
N LEU A 426 18.21 -21.15 -15.67
CA LEU A 426 19.56 -21.67 -15.48
C LEU A 426 20.08 -21.55 -14.05
N LEU A 427 19.37 -20.83 -13.17
CA LEU A 427 19.74 -20.71 -11.75
C LEU A 427 19.25 -21.91 -10.92
N ARG A 428 18.20 -22.61 -11.36
CA ARG A 428 17.62 -23.75 -10.63
C ARG A 428 18.49 -25.02 -10.60
N PRO A 429 19.25 -25.41 -11.64
CA PRO A 429 20.02 -26.66 -11.62
C PRO A 429 21.30 -26.63 -10.78
N MET A 430 21.69 -25.47 -10.23
CA MET A 430 22.94 -25.33 -9.48
C MET A 430 22.80 -25.55 -7.97
N ASP A 431 21.58 -25.46 -7.41
CA ASP A 431 21.33 -25.69 -5.97
C ASP A 431 21.15 -27.18 -5.60
N ASP A 432 20.73 -28.03 -6.54
CA ASP A 432 20.45 -29.46 -6.26
C ASP A 432 21.71 -30.36 -6.14
N ARG A 433 22.91 -29.78 -6.29
CA ARG A 433 24.19 -30.53 -6.19
C ARG A 433 24.89 -30.41 -4.84
N THR A 434 24.42 -29.56 -3.94
CA THR A 434 25.02 -29.41 -2.60
C THR A 434 24.52 -30.40 -1.55
N ASP A 435 23.41 -31.11 -1.78
CA ASP A 435 22.79 -31.99 -0.76
C ASP A 435 23.06 -33.50 -0.92
N ARG A 436 23.84 -33.95 -1.93
CA ARG A 436 24.16 -35.38 -2.12
C ARG A 436 25.60 -35.77 -1.82
N GLY A 437 26.27 -35.03 -0.93
CA GLY A 437 27.72 -35.16 -0.70
C GLY A 437 28.19 -35.60 0.68
N ASN A 438 27.32 -35.83 1.68
CA ASN A 438 27.76 -36.11 3.06
C ASN A 438 26.99 -37.28 3.73
N GLY A 439 27.05 -38.46 3.11
CA GLY A 439 26.58 -39.71 3.69
C GLY A 439 27.67 -40.78 3.67
N GLY A 440 28.72 -40.61 4.47
CA GLY A 440 29.83 -41.57 4.55
C GLY A 440 30.56 -41.50 5.88
N HIS A 441 30.44 -42.60 6.64
CA HIS A 441 31.27 -43.02 7.79
C HIS A 441 31.04 -42.32 9.14
N HIS A 442 30.40 -43.03 10.08
CA HIS A 442 31.11 -43.65 11.20
C HIS A 442 30.24 -44.74 11.85
N ALA A 443 30.96 -45.69 12.45
CA ALA A 443 30.50 -46.94 13.07
C ALA A 443 29.66 -46.74 14.33
#